data_AF-A0A2K3LYP7-F1
#
_entry.id   AF-A0A2K3LYP7-F1
#
_cell.length_a   1.000
_cell.length_b   1.000
_cell.length_c   1.000
_cell.angle_alpha   90.00
_cell.angle_beta   90.00
_cell.angle_gamma   90.00
#
_symmetry.space_group_name_H-M   'P 1'
#
loop_
_entity.id
_entity.type
_entity.pdbx_description
1 polymer ?
#
loop_
_entity_poly.entity_id
_entity_poly.type
_entity_poly.pdbx_seq_one_letter_code
_entity_poly.pdbx_strand_id
1 'polypeptide(L)'
;MIEGGGSPNSNTWEILAEAHIAEKRISDALSCLIKAFKTVGSKSWKLKPIKLAAFLKLCRDEDDMESAEVLIELLRQSGYHKDKVYASLIGNDELSSTIERIDDIVDGENMDDDDDDDDDDNDDDSQVVFNQVDSSF
;
A
#
# COMPACT_ATOMS: atom_id res chain seq x y z
N MET A 1 8.23 -23.50 8.77
CA MET A 1 7.70 -24.12 7.53
C MET A 1 6.54 -23.26 7.08
N ILE A 2 6.62 -22.62 5.91
CA ILE A 2 5.45 -22.08 5.21
C ILE A 2 5.16 -23.13 4.15
N GLU A 3 4.30 -24.08 4.50
CA GLU A 3 3.94 -25.19 3.65
C GLU A 3 2.89 -24.69 2.65
N GLY A 4 3.33 -24.40 1.41
CA GLY A 4 2.45 -24.23 0.24
C GLY A 4 1.90 -22.83 -0.07
N GLY A 5 2.00 -21.85 0.83
CA GLY A 5 1.53 -20.47 0.57
C GLY A 5 2.63 -19.55 0.04
N GLY A 6 2.37 -18.79 -1.04
CA GLY A 6 3.26 -17.71 -1.48
C GLY A 6 3.51 -16.68 -0.36
N SER A 7 4.66 -16.00 -0.39
CA SER A 7 4.93 -14.93 0.57
C SER A 7 3.93 -13.79 0.37
N PRO A 8 3.25 -13.29 1.42
CA PRO A 8 2.37 -12.14 1.30
C PRO A 8 3.12 -10.94 0.71
N ASN A 9 2.47 -10.20 -0.19
CA ASN A 9 3.00 -8.96 -0.73
C ASN A 9 2.74 -7.79 0.24
N SER A 10 3.26 -6.59 -0.05
CA SER A 10 3.08 -5.42 0.82
C SER A 10 1.60 -5.06 1.05
N ASN A 11 0.75 -5.16 0.02
CA ASN A 11 -0.69 -4.90 0.16
C ASN A 11 -1.37 -5.91 1.08
N THR A 12 -1.00 -7.19 1.02
CA THR A 12 -1.55 -8.20 1.93
C THR A 12 -1.21 -7.88 3.39
N TRP A 13 0.03 -7.46 3.67
CA TRP A 13 0.42 -7.03 5.00
C TRP A 13 -0.30 -5.76 5.45
N GLU A 14 -0.58 -4.83 4.53
CA GLU A 14 -1.35 -3.62 4.81
C GLU A 14 -2.80 -3.93 5.21
N ILE A 15 -3.46 -4.86 4.51
CA ILE A 15 -4.83 -5.32 4.84
C ILE A 15 -4.85 -6.01 6.22
N LEU A 16 -3.84 -6.83 6.53
CA LEU A 16 -3.72 -7.44 7.85
C LEU A 16 -3.48 -6.41 8.96
N ALA A 17 -2.69 -5.36 8.68
CA ALA A 17 -2.51 -4.26 9.61
C ALA A 17 -3.82 -3.54 9.89
N GLU A 18 -4.62 -3.29 8.85
CA GLU A 18 -5.96 -2.68 8.98
C GLU A 18 -6.86 -3.49 9.93
N ALA A 19 -6.92 -4.82 9.75
CA ALA A 19 -7.71 -5.68 10.64
C ALA A 19 -7.25 -5.55 12.11
N HIS A 20 -5.94 -5.51 12.35
CA HIS A 20 -5.40 -5.32 13.70
C HIS A 20 -5.65 -3.91 14.27
N ILE A 21 -5.66 -2.87 13.43
CA ILE A 21 -6.05 -1.52 13.85
C ILE A 21 -7.51 -1.51 14.31
N ALA A 22 -8.41 -2.14 13.56
CA ALA A 22 -9.82 -2.26 13.93
C ALA A 22 -10.03 -3.03 15.26
N GLU A 23 -9.17 -4.02 15.53
CA GLU A 23 -9.14 -4.79 16.78
C GLU A 23 -8.35 -4.11 17.92
N LYS A 24 -7.83 -2.88 17.71
CA LYS A 24 -6.98 -2.15 18.67
C LYS A 24 -5.69 -2.88 19.08
N ARG A 25 -5.16 -3.74 18.21
CA ARG A 25 -3.94 -4.52 18.45
C ARG A 25 -2.72 -3.81 17.84
N ILE A 26 -2.24 -2.78 18.53
CA ILE A 26 -1.16 -1.89 18.02
C ILE A 26 0.10 -2.66 17.64
N SER A 27 0.60 -3.54 18.52
CA SER A 27 1.84 -4.28 18.25
C SER A 27 1.75 -5.19 17.02
N ASP A 28 0.58 -5.82 16.80
CA ASP A 28 0.37 -6.68 15.64
C ASP A 28 0.18 -5.89 14.35
N ALA A 29 -0.54 -4.76 14.43
CA ALA A 29 -0.67 -3.82 13.32
C ALA A 29 0.71 -3.29 12.90
N LEU A 30 1.54 -2.85 13.85
CA LEU A 30 2.89 -2.37 13.59
C LEU A 30 3.78 -3.46 12.98
N SER A 31 3.71 -4.68 13.51
CA SER A 31 4.43 -5.84 12.97
C SER A 31 4.08 -6.11 11.51
N CYS A 32 2.79 -5.99 11.15
CA CYS A 32 2.35 -6.12 9.76
C CYS A 32 2.88 -4.98 8.88
N LEU A 33 2.80 -3.73 9.33
CA LEU A 33 3.34 -2.58 8.58
C LEU A 33 4.85 -2.71 8.35
N ILE A 34 5.62 -3.11 9.36
CA ILE A 34 7.06 -3.38 9.22
C ILE A 34 7.32 -4.45 8.15
N LYS A 35 6.53 -5.54 8.13
CA LYS A 35 6.64 -6.58 7.10
C LYS A 35 6.29 -6.04 5.71
N ALA A 36 5.29 -5.17 5.60
CA ALA A 36 4.91 -4.53 4.34
C ALA A 36 6.10 -3.74 3.73
N PHE A 37 6.78 -2.91 4.55
CA PHE A 37 7.97 -2.17 4.12
C PHE A 37 9.13 -3.09 3.71
N LYS A 38 9.34 -4.20 4.44
CA LYS A 38 10.44 -5.15 4.20
C LYS A 38 10.19 -6.14 3.07
N THR A 39 8.96 -6.22 2.55
CA THR A 39 8.61 -7.18 1.51
C THR A 39 9.35 -6.89 0.20
N VAL A 40 9.87 -7.93 -0.45
CA VAL A 40 10.58 -7.79 -1.73
C VAL A 40 9.64 -7.19 -2.77
N GLY A 41 10.10 -6.16 -3.49
CA GLY A 41 9.29 -5.43 -4.46
C GLY A 41 8.51 -4.24 -3.87
N SER A 42 8.64 -3.94 -2.58
CA SER A 42 7.96 -2.81 -1.92
C SER A 42 8.42 -1.42 -2.38
N LYS A 43 9.41 -1.31 -3.27
CA LYS A 43 9.99 -0.02 -3.69
C LYS A 43 8.97 0.94 -4.33
N SER A 44 7.93 0.40 -4.97
CA SER A 44 6.81 1.18 -5.53
C SER A 44 5.57 1.18 -4.63
N TRP A 45 5.54 0.33 -3.60
CA TRP A 45 4.40 0.24 -2.68
C TRP A 45 4.42 1.40 -1.71
N LYS A 46 3.27 2.09 -1.58
CA LYS A 46 3.04 3.15 -0.62
C LYS A 46 1.95 2.72 0.36
N LEU A 47 2.19 2.92 1.65
CA LEU A 47 1.16 2.75 2.68
C LEU A 47 0.02 3.75 2.43
N LYS A 48 -1.23 3.31 2.32
CA LYS A 48 -2.33 4.25 2.08
C LYS A 48 -2.43 5.28 3.22
N PRO A 49 -2.56 6.59 2.93
CA PRO A 49 -2.63 7.64 3.94
C PRO A 49 -3.70 7.41 5.00
N ILE A 50 -4.85 6.86 4.61
CA ILE A 50 -5.95 6.54 5.54
C ILE A 50 -5.56 5.50 6.58
N LYS A 51 -4.76 4.48 6.21
CA LYS A 51 -4.31 3.43 7.13
C LYS A 51 -3.25 3.98 8.08
N LEU A 52 -2.36 4.84 7.58
CA LEU A 52 -1.41 5.58 8.40
C LEU A 52 -2.13 6.43 9.45
N ALA A 53 -3.13 7.20 9.04
CA ALA A 53 -3.90 8.03 9.94
C ALA A 53 -4.62 7.23 11.02
N ALA A 54 -5.29 6.14 10.63
CA ALA A 54 -5.99 5.26 11.55
C ALA A 54 -5.03 4.64 12.59
N PHE A 55 -3.83 4.22 12.16
CA PHE A 55 -2.80 3.71 13.06
C PHE A 55 -2.30 4.79 14.04
N LEU A 56 -1.94 5.97 13.54
CA LEU A 56 -1.45 7.06 14.39
C LEU A 56 -2.53 7.51 15.39
N LYS A 57 -3.80 7.58 14.97
CA LYS A 57 -4.94 7.84 15.85
C LYS A 57 -5.01 6.81 16.97
N LEU A 58 -4.96 5.52 16.62
CA LEU A 58 -5.03 4.45 17.60
C LEU A 58 -3.88 4.53 18.61
N CYS A 59 -2.64 4.76 18.14
CA CYS A 59 -1.49 4.98 19.02
C CYS A 59 -1.72 6.13 20.01
N ARG A 60 -2.29 7.24 19.55
CA ARG A 60 -2.65 8.36 20.43
C ARG A 60 -3.72 7.99 21.43
N ASP A 61 -4.79 7.35 20.99
CA ASP A 61 -5.94 7.00 21.84
C ASP A 61 -5.54 6.02 22.96
N GLU A 62 -4.54 5.18 22.71
CA GLU A 62 -4.01 4.19 23.66
C GLU A 62 -2.66 4.61 24.31
N ASP A 63 -2.23 5.87 24.11
CA ASP A 63 -0.97 6.46 24.62
C ASP A 63 0.33 5.70 24.22
N ASP A 64 0.30 4.97 23.11
CA ASP A 64 1.45 4.26 22.54
C ASP A 64 2.17 5.10 21.46
N MET A 65 2.77 6.20 21.90
CA MET A 65 3.54 7.08 21.02
C MET A 65 4.84 6.45 20.52
N GLU A 66 5.36 5.41 21.20
CA GLU A 66 6.54 4.66 20.76
C GLU A 66 6.26 3.93 19.44
N SER A 67 5.13 3.21 19.36
CA SER A 67 4.71 2.53 18.13
C SER A 67 4.46 3.51 16.97
N ALA A 68 3.92 4.69 17.27
CA ALA A 68 3.74 5.76 16.27
C ALA A 68 5.09 6.24 15.71
N GLU A 69 6.06 6.52 16.58
CA GLU A 69 7.39 7.00 16.18
C GLU A 69 8.13 5.97 15.31
N VAL A 70 8.03 4.68 15.65
CA VAL A 70 8.61 3.60 14.82
C VAL A 70 8.07 3.63 13.39
N LEU A 71 6.76 3.83 13.21
CA LEU A 71 6.16 3.91 11.88
C LEU A 71 6.58 5.19 11.13
N ILE A 72 6.65 6.32 11.82
CA ILE A 72 7.10 7.59 11.26
C ILE A 72 8.54 7.50 10.74
N GLU A 73 9.43 6.90 11.52
CA GLU A 73 10.83 6.72 11.12
C GLU A 73 10.96 5.77 9.92
N LEU A 74 10.12 4.72 9.82
CA LEU A 74 10.05 3.87 8.63
C LEU A 74 9.63 4.65 7.38
N LEU A 75 8.62 5.51 7.49
CA LEU A 75 8.18 6.39 6.40
C LEU A 75 9.27 7.37 5.98
N ARG A 76 10.04 7.87 6.94
CA ARG A 76 11.17 8.77 6.68
C ARG A 76 12.28 8.04 5.91
N GLN A 77 12.65 6.84 6.34
CA GLN A 77 13.69 6.01 5.70
C GLN A 77 13.31 5.58 4.29
N SER A 78 12.02 5.38 4.02
CA SER A 78 11.51 5.04 2.70
C SER A 78 11.27 6.28 1.80
N GLY A 79 11.49 7.48 2.31
CA GLY A 79 11.40 8.73 1.54
C GLY A 79 9.99 9.33 1.45
N TYR A 80 8.99 8.73 2.09
CA TYR A 80 7.59 9.21 2.08
C TYR A 80 7.41 10.56 2.75
N HIS A 81 8.32 10.97 3.64
CA HIS A 81 8.29 12.30 4.27
C HIS A 81 8.34 13.49 3.28
N LYS A 82 8.72 13.26 2.02
CA LYS A 82 8.73 14.28 0.95
C LYS A 82 7.38 14.45 0.28
N ASP A 83 6.50 13.46 0.40
CA ASP A 83 5.15 13.52 -0.13
C ASP A 83 4.29 14.37 0.82
N LYS A 84 3.58 15.33 0.24
CA LYS A 84 2.84 16.36 0.98
C LYS A 84 1.79 15.74 1.92
N VAL A 85 1.15 14.65 1.49
CA VAL A 85 0.10 13.99 2.29
C VAL A 85 0.71 13.39 3.56
N TYR A 86 1.81 12.64 3.40
CA TYR A 86 2.51 12.04 4.54
C TYR A 86 3.20 13.10 5.41
N ALA A 87 3.77 14.15 4.82
CA ALA A 87 4.35 15.25 5.58
C ALA A 87 3.31 15.95 6.47
N SER A 88 2.08 16.16 5.97
CA SER A 88 0.98 16.72 6.77
C SER A 88 0.49 15.76 7.88
N LEU A 89 0.53 14.45 7.63
CA LEU A 89 0.20 13.42 8.63
C LEU A 89 1.24 13.28 9.73
N ILE A 90 2.52 13.42 9.40
CA ILE A 90 3.66 13.27 10.32
C ILE A 90 3.97 14.58 11.06
N GLY A 91 3.85 15.72 10.39
CA GLY A 91 4.44 16.99 10.81
C GLY A 91 3.64 17.82 11.83
N ASN A 92 2.43 17.43 12.20
CA ASN A 92 1.65 18.20 13.16
C ASN A 92 1.79 17.64 14.59
N ASP A 93 2.35 18.47 15.47
CA ASP A 93 2.38 18.35 16.95
C ASP A 93 0.98 18.06 17.54
N GLU A 94 -0.06 18.30 16.74
CA GLU A 94 -1.47 18.06 17.01
C GLU A 94 -2.10 17.14 15.95
N LEU A 95 -1.72 15.85 15.95
CA LEU A 95 -2.38 14.78 15.16
C LEU A 95 -3.93 14.83 15.25
N SER A 96 -4.48 15.43 16.32
CA SER A 96 -5.92 15.69 16.54
C SER A 96 -6.57 16.43 15.38
N SER A 97 -5.93 17.48 14.85
CA SER A 97 -6.52 18.32 13.80
C SER A 97 -6.51 17.66 12.41
N THR A 98 -5.58 16.74 12.16
CA THR A 98 -5.44 16.05 10.86
C THR A 98 -6.39 14.86 10.78
N ILE A 99 -6.61 14.13 11.88
CA ILE A 99 -7.54 13.00 11.94
C ILE A 99 -8.99 13.47 11.69
N GLU A 100 -9.39 14.60 12.26
CA GLU A 100 -10.73 15.17 12.04
C GLU A 100 -10.97 15.57 10.58
N ARG A 101 -9.92 15.88 9.82
CA ARG A 101 -10.00 16.26 8.40
C ARG A 101 -9.98 15.09 7.43
N ILE A 102 -9.68 13.87 7.89
CA ILE A 102 -9.62 12.69 7.02
C ILE A 102 -11.01 12.13 6.76
N ASP A 103 -11.96 12.33 7.68
CA ASP A 103 -13.38 12.02 7.47
C ASP A 103 -13.90 12.73 6.20
N ASP A 104 -13.49 13.99 5.97
CA ASP A 104 -13.82 14.77 4.77
C ASP A 104 -13.15 14.26 3.46
N ILE A 105 -12.08 13.45 3.55
CA ILE A 105 -11.37 12.91 2.37
C ILE A 105 -11.97 11.55 1.95
N VAL A 106 -12.55 10.80 2.88
CA VAL A 106 -13.06 9.43 2.65
C VAL A 106 -14.23 9.38 1.67
N ASP A 107 -15.00 10.46 1.52
CA ASP A 107 -16.10 10.53 0.54
C ASP A 107 -15.62 10.63 -0.93
N GLY A 108 -14.31 10.80 -1.18
CA GLY A 108 -13.77 11.06 -2.52
C GLY A 108 -13.16 9.87 -3.26
N GLU A 109 -12.94 8.72 -2.62
CA GLU A 109 -12.13 7.62 -3.21
C GLU A 109 -12.91 6.31 -3.44
N ASN A 110 -14.23 6.39 -3.70
CA ASN A 110 -14.96 5.33 -4.42
C ASN A 110 -15.09 5.74 -5.90
N MET A 111 -14.01 5.61 -6.65
CA MET A 111 -14.14 5.34 -8.09
C MET A 111 -13.75 3.89 -8.27
N ASP A 112 -14.79 3.06 -8.46
CA ASP A 112 -14.64 1.76 -9.09
C ASP A 112 -13.99 2.01 -10.46
N ASP A 113 -12.71 1.66 -10.61
CA ASP A 113 -12.06 1.57 -11.92
C ASP A 113 -12.62 0.31 -12.63
N ASP A 114 -13.89 0.36 -13.02
CA ASP A 114 -14.44 -0.46 -14.10
C ASP A 114 -14.07 0.24 -15.43
N ASP A 115 -12.81 0.10 -15.84
CA ASP A 115 -12.39 0.37 -17.23
C ASP A 115 -12.86 -0.80 -18.12
N ASP A 116 -14.16 -0.84 -18.37
CA ASP A 116 -14.73 -1.45 -19.58
C ASP A 116 -14.63 -0.40 -20.70
N ASP A 117 -13.53 -0.42 -21.45
CA ASP A 117 -13.53 0.15 -22.81
C ASP A 117 -13.30 -0.99 -23.81
N ASP A 118 -14.45 -1.40 -24.35
CA ASP A 118 -14.66 -2.25 -25.52
C ASP A 118 -14.07 -1.59 -26.78
N ASP A 119 -13.56 -2.47 -27.65
CA ASP A 119 -13.41 -2.35 -29.10
C ASP A 119 -12.58 -1.21 -29.73
N ASP A 120 -11.45 -1.60 -30.34
CA ASP A 120 -11.19 -1.19 -31.73
C ASP A 120 -10.52 -2.33 -32.51
N ASP A 121 -11.32 -2.96 -33.36
CA ASP A 121 -10.92 -3.85 -34.45
C ASP A 121 -9.85 -3.19 -35.32
N ASN A 122 -8.72 -3.87 -35.51
CA ASN A 122 -7.93 -3.71 -36.73
C ASN A 122 -7.48 -5.09 -37.23
N ASP A 123 -8.34 -5.70 -38.02
CA ASP A 123 -7.93 -6.59 -39.11
C ASP A 123 -7.13 -5.77 -40.13
N ASP A 124 -5.82 -6.02 -40.27
CA ASP A 124 -5.18 -5.88 -41.59
C ASP A 124 -3.93 -6.78 -41.73
N ASP A 125 -4.18 -7.89 -42.42
CA ASP A 125 -3.39 -8.55 -43.45
C ASP A 125 -1.95 -9.05 -43.17
N SER A 126 -1.87 -10.38 -43.13
CA SER A 126 -0.91 -11.25 -43.82
C SER A 126 0.52 -10.74 -44.06
N GLN A 127 1.49 -11.45 -43.47
CA GLN A 127 2.42 -12.34 -44.21
C GLN A 127 3.32 -13.08 -43.21
N VAL A 128 2.93 -14.32 -42.88
CA VAL A 128 3.82 -15.28 -42.21
C VAL A 128 4.81 -15.84 -43.24
N VAL A 129 6.03 -15.33 -43.23
CA VAL A 129 7.16 -15.93 -43.97
C VAL A 129 7.64 -17.18 -43.23
N PHE A 130 7.16 -18.34 -43.66
CA PHE A 130 7.73 -19.63 -43.28
C PHE A 130 9.09 -19.80 -43.98
N ASN A 131 10.19 -19.55 -43.25
CA ASN A 131 11.49 -20.02 -43.70
C ASN A 131 11.63 -21.51 -43.39
N GLN A 132 11.39 -22.33 -44.41
CA GLN A 132 11.97 -23.67 -44.51
C GLN A 132 13.50 -23.51 -44.58
N VAL A 133 14.23 -24.27 -43.76
CA VAL A 133 15.57 -24.71 -44.13
C VAL A 133 15.70 -26.18 -43.80
N ASP A 134 15.95 -26.92 -44.88
CA ASP A 134 16.00 -28.36 -45.00
C ASP A 134 16.93 -29.07 -44.03
N SER A 135 16.48 -30.27 -43.64
CA SER A 135 17.39 -31.36 -43.27
C SER A 135 18.32 -31.67 -44.44
N SER A 136 19.62 -31.68 -44.21
CA SER A 136 20.55 -32.46 -45.02
C SER A 136 21.22 -33.50 -44.15
N PHE A 137 21.25 -34.70 -44.73
CA PHE A 137 21.70 -36.01 -44.27
C PHE A 137 23.18 -36.05 -43.86
#